data_AF-A0A1Q7B5T5-F1
#
_entry.id   AF-A0A1Q7B5T5-F1
#
_cell.length_a   1.000
_cell.length_b   1.000
_cell.length_c   1.000
_cell.angle_alpha   90.00
_cell.angle_beta   90.00
_cell.angle_gamma   90.00
#
_symmetry.space_group_name_H-M   'P 1'
#
loop_
_entity.id
_entity.type
_entity.pdbx_description
1 polymer ?
#
loop_
_entity_poly.entity_id
_entity_poly.type
_entity_poly.pdbx_seq_one_letter_code
_entity_poly.pdbx_strand_id
1 'polypeptide(L)'
;MIAFWTNVLWNMSSQWFWERESGNLEMYLVAPISRMSVLLGMAMGGSVNTSIRALGIVLLGIFVFQVPFQLADPLSVGLVFVLTLVALYTMGMLFASIFMLYGREAWNTANLLQEPVYFLSGAYFPRIYAPVVPFALQAAGSLIPMTIGLDAIRRLAINGESIAAVWPHILALIACTLILFPLARRALNYMESLGKKEGRLTLRWQ
;
A
#
# COMPACT_ATOMS: atom_id res chain seq x y z
N MET A 1 -1.56 10.37 -1.55
CA MET A 1 -1.85 9.12 -0.81
C MET A 1 -2.88 8.25 -1.49
N ILE A 2 -4.06 8.77 -1.87
CA ILE A 2 -5.10 7.99 -2.58
C ILE A 2 -4.54 7.29 -3.83
N ALA A 3 -3.79 7.99 -4.68
CA ALA A 3 -3.16 7.40 -5.87
C ALA A 3 -2.27 6.18 -5.56
N PHE A 4 -1.54 6.21 -4.43
CA PHE A 4 -0.69 5.09 -4.00
C PHE A 4 -1.52 3.92 -3.49
N TRP A 5 -2.59 4.17 -2.75
CA TRP A 5 -3.52 3.11 -2.35
C TRP A 5 -4.13 2.41 -3.57
N THR A 6 -4.65 3.17 -4.52
CA THR A 6 -5.20 2.61 -5.77
C THR A 6 -4.14 1.81 -6.52
N ASN A 7 -2.90 2.31 -6.61
CA ASN A 7 -1.83 1.56 -7.27
C ASN A 7 -1.51 0.25 -6.53
N VAL A 8 -1.45 0.28 -5.21
CA VAL A 8 -1.17 -0.90 -4.39
C VAL A 8 -2.30 -1.94 -4.50
N LEU A 9 -3.55 -1.50 -4.39
CA LEU A 9 -4.71 -2.38 -4.48
C LEU A 9 -4.84 -2.99 -5.88
N TRP A 10 -4.68 -2.19 -6.93
CA TRP A 10 -4.96 -2.64 -8.30
C TRP A 10 -3.75 -3.16 -9.04
N ASN A 11 -2.65 -2.42 -9.07
CA ASN A 11 -1.49 -2.84 -9.85
C ASN A 11 -0.72 -3.88 -9.06
N MET A 12 -0.27 -3.53 -7.85
CA MET A 12 0.60 -4.41 -7.06
C MET A 12 -0.08 -5.72 -6.65
N SER A 13 -1.32 -5.66 -6.16
CA SER A 13 -2.02 -6.86 -5.68
C SER A 13 -2.46 -7.78 -6.83
N SER A 14 -2.71 -7.28 -8.03
CA SER A 14 -3.10 -8.11 -9.18
C SER A 14 -1.92 -8.63 -10.00
N GLN A 15 -0.68 -8.16 -9.77
CA GLN A 15 0.47 -8.57 -10.58
C GLN A 15 0.60 -10.09 -10.69
N TRP A 16 0.58 -10.81 -9.56
CA TRP A 16 0.70 -12.27 -9.59
C TRP A 16 -0.45 -12.95 -10.33
N PHE A 17 -1.65 -12.37 -10.28
CA PHE A 17 -2.79 -12.88 -11.02
C PHE A 17 -2.59 -12.68 -12.53
N TRP A 18 -2.12 -11.50 -12.97
CA TRP A 18 -1.83 -11.23 -14.38
C TRP A 18 -0.64 -12.03 -14.91
N GLU A 19 0.41 -12.21 -14.12
CA GLU A 19 1.56 -13.05 -14.46
C GLU A 19 1.16 -14.53 -14.56
N ARG A 20 0.19 -14.98 -13.73
CA ARG A 20 -0.41 -16.31 -13.86
C ARG A 20 -1.20 -16.43 -15.15
N GLU A 21 -2.05 -15.45 -15.45
CA GLU A 21 -2.91 -15.47 -16.64
C GLU A 21 -2.10 -15.38 -17.93
N SER A 22 -0.95 -14.72 -17.88
CA SER A 22 0.00 -14.60 -19.00
C SER A 22 0.92 -15.82 -19.15
N GLY A 23 0.85 -16.82 -18.26
CA GLY A 23 1.71 -18.03 -18.28
C GLY A 23 3.14 -17.82 -17.76
N ASN A 24 3.54 -16.60 -17.41
CA ASN A 24 4.86 -16.29 -16.87
C ASN A 24 5.08 -16.86 -15.45
N LEU A 25 4.00 -17.07 -14.70
CA LEU A 25 4.09 -17.62 -13.34
C LEU A 25 4.81 -18.98 -13.32
N GLU A 26 4.56 -19.83 -14.31
CA GLU A 26 5.20 -21.15 -14.42
C GLU A 26 6.71 -21.01 -14.60
N MET A 27 7.14 -20.04 -15.43
CA MET A 27 8.56 -19.74 -15.63
C MET A 27 9.23 -19.25 -14.34
N TYR A 28 8.55 -18.40 -13.56
CA TYR A 28 9.06 -17.96 -12.24
C TYR A 28 9.11 -19.07 -11.20
N LEU A 29 8.27 -20.11 -11.32
CA LEU A 29 8.27 -21.25 -10.42
C LEU A 29 9.43 -22.22 -10.70
N VAL A 30 9.83 -22.36 -11.97
CA VAL A 30 10.94 -23.24 -12.41
C VAL A 30 12.31 -22.57 -12.24
N ALA A 31 12.37 -21.24 -12.36
CA ALA A 31 13.62 -20.50 -12.16
C ALA A 31 14.11 -20.56 -10.70
N PRO A 32 15.43 -20.68 -10.44
CA PRO A 32 16.01 -20.68 -9.09
C PRO A 32 16.09 -19.27 -8.50
N ILE A 33 15.02 -18.48 -8.61
CA ILE A 33 14.92 -17.10 -8.13
C ILE A 33 14.00 -17.01 -6.92
N SER A 34 14.30 -16.07 -6.02
CA SER A 34 13.42 -15.84 -4.89
C SER A 34 12.16 -15.10 -5.35
N ARG A 35 10.98 -15.65 -5.05
CA ARG A 35 9.70 -15.01 -5.42
C ARG A 35 9.50 -13.66 -4.71
N MET A 36 10.06 -13.53 -3.50
CA MET A 36 10.10 -12.26 -2.79
C MET A 36 10.93 -11.21 -3.53
N SER A 37 12.03 -11.56 -4.21
CA SER A 37 12.79 -10.56 -4.99
C SER A 37 12.03 -10.10 -6.23
N VAL A 38 11.29 -11.01 -6.90
CA VAL A 38 10.40 -10.63 -8.01
C VAL A 38 9.31 -9.68 -7.52
N LEU A 39 8.66 -10.03 -6.41
CA LEU A 39 7.61 -9.23 -5.82
C LEU A 39 8.11 -7.87 -5.33
N LEU A 40 9.29 -7.82 -4.70
CA LEU A 40 9.94 -6.57 -4.30
C LEU A 40 10.28 -5.70 -5.52
N GLY A 41 10.77 -6.30 -6.60
CA GLY A 41 11.04 -5.59 -7.85
C GLY A 41 9.78 -4.95 -8.43
N MET A 42 8.66 -5.70 -8.46
CA MET A 42 7.35 -5.19 -8.87
C MET A 42 6.86 -4.06 -7.95
N ALA A 43 7.04 -4.21 -6.62
CA ALA A 43 6.67 -3.19 -5.64
C ALA A 43 7.46 -1.89 -5.87
N MET A 44 8.78 -2.00 -6.04
CA MET A 44 9.65 -0.86 -6.30
C MET A 44 9.27 -0.17 -7.62
N GLY A 45 9.08 -0.93 -8.70
CA GLY A 45 8.64 -0.38 -9.99
C GLY A 45 7.30 0.35 -9.90
N GLY A 46 6.31 -0.24 -9.21
CA GLY A 46 5.02 0.40 -8.95
C GLY A 46 5.15 1.69 -8.14
N SER A 47 5.99 1.68 -7.12
CA SER A 47 6.23 2.84 -6.24
C SER A 47 6.87 4.00 -7.00
N VAL A 48 7.85 3.74 -7.86
CA VAL A 48 8.53 4.76 -8.67
C VAL A 48 7.58 5.35 -9.69
N ASN A 49 6.86 4.52 -10.45
CA ASN A 49 5.87 4.98 -11.44
C ASN A 49 4.80 5.87 -10.79
N THR A 50 4.24 5.44 -9.66
CA THR A 50 3.23 6.22 -8.95
C THR A 50 3.81 7.49 -8.35
N SER A 51 5.06 7.47 -7.89
CA SER A 51 5.75 8.66 -7.39
C SER A 51 5.96 9.71 -8.47
N ILE A 52 6.34 9.32 -9.70
CA ILE A 52 6.45 10.24 -10.83
C ILE A 52 5.10 10.91 -11.13
N ARG A 53 4.02 10.13 -11.17
CA ARG A 53 2.66 10.66 -11.38
C ARG A 53 2.24 11.59 -10.24
N ALA A 54 2.50 11.20 -8.99
CA ALA A 54 2.17 11.99 -7.81
C ALA A 54 2.94 13.32 -7.78
N LEU A 55 4.22 13.31 -8.15
CA LEU A 55 5.02 14.53 -8.30
C LEU A 55 4.40 15.47 -9.32
N GLY A 56 3.97 14.96 -10.49
CA GLY A 56 3.26 15.75 -11.49
C GLY A 56 2.01 16.42 -10.94
N ILE A 57 1.18 15.67 -10.19
CA ILE A 57 -0.04 16.20 -9.56
C ILE A 57 0.28 17.28 -8.53
N VAL A 58 1.32 17.08 -7.70
CA VAL A 58 1.74 18.05 -6.68
C VAL A 58 2.26 19.33 -7.33
N LEU A 59 3.09 19.23 -8.37
CA LEU A 59 3.60 20.39 -9.10
C LEU A 59 2.47 21.19 -9.74
N LEU A 60 1.51 20.52 -10.38
CA LEU A 60 0.30 21.18 -10.89
C LEU A 60 -0.50 21.86 -9.77
N GLY A 61 -0.64 21.22 -8.62
CA GLY A 61 -1.27 21.81 -7.43
C GLY A 61 -0.60 23.10 -6.97
N ILE A 62 0.74 23.12 -6.93
CA ILE A 62 1.51 24.29 -6.51
C ILE A 62 1.41 25.41 -7.54
N PHE A 63 1.68 25.13 -8.82
CA PHE A 63 1.78 26.17 -9.85
C PHE A 63 0.43 26.71 -10.31
N VAL A 64 -0.58 25.84 -10.44
CA VAL A 64 -1.90 26.23 -10.97
C VAL A 64 -2.81 26.73 -9.86
N PHE A 65 -2.87 26.02 -8.72
CA PHE A 65 -3.81 26.31 -7.64
C PHE A 65 -3.22 27.14 -6.50
N GLN A 66 -1.91 27.43 -6.53
CA GLN A 66 -1.22 28.28 -5.54
C GLN A 66 -1.49 27.82 -4.09
N VAL A 67 -1.48 26.50 -3.87
CA VAL A 67 -1.80 25.92 -2.56
C VAL A 67 -0.76 26.37 -1.52
N PRO A 68 -1.17 26.99 -0.39
CA PRO A 68 -0.25 27.43 0.64
C PRO A 68 0.31 26.21 1.39
N PHE A 69 1.52 25.80 1.05
CA PHE A 69 2.26 24.81 1.82
C PHE A 69 3.10 25.50 2.88
N GLN A 70 2.77 25.29 4.15
CA GLN A 70 3.63 25.68 5.27
C GLN A 70 4.61 24.54 5.53
N LEU A 71 5.61 24.42 4.65
CA LEU A 71 6.69 23.45 4.78
C LEU A 71 7.66 23.91 5.87
N ALA A 72 7.33 23.65 7.13
CA ALA A 72 8.25 23.90 8.25
C ALA A 72 9.54 23.08 8.11
N ASP A 73 9.43 21.83 7.64
CA ASP A 73 10.55 20.96 7.33
C ASP A 73 10.23 19.99 6.17
N PRO A 74 10.68 20.28 4.93
CA PRO A 74 10.50 19.41 3.77
C PRO A 74 11.12 18.01 3.94
N LEU A 75 12.21 17.88 4.70
CA LEU A 75 12.91 16.61 4.88
C LEU A 75 12.06 15.64 5.71
N SER A 76 11.44 16.15 6.78
CA SER A 76 10.51 15.38 7.62
C SER A 76 9.31 14.87 6.84
N VAL A 77 8.73 15.70 5.96
CA VAL A 77 7.63 15.30 5.07
C VAL A 77 8.09 14.17 4.14
N GLY A 78 9.28 14.30 3.54
CA GLY A 78 9.86 13.28 2.67
C GLY A 78 10.11 11.96 3.39
N LEU A 79 10.63 12.01 4.61
CA LEU A 79 10.89 10.82 5.44
C LEU A 79 9.60 10.07 5.75
N VAL A 80 8.58 10.77 6.27
CA VAL A 80 7.27 10.18 6.54
C VAL A 80 6.68 9.59 5.27
N PHE A 81 6.75 10.34 4.15
CA PHE A 81 6.27 9.87 2.87
C PHE A 81 6.93 8.53 2.45
N VAL A 82 8.26 8.43 2.51
CA VAL A 82 8.97 7.18 2.16
C VAL A 82 8.57 6.05 3.10
N LEU A 83 8.49 6.27 4.42
CA LEU A 83 8.04 5.25 5.36
C LEU A 83 6.62 4.76 5.06
N THR A 84 5.73 5.68 4.69
CA THR A 84 4.36 5.31 4.31
C THR A 84 4.32 4.47 3.05
N LEU A 85 5.16 4.78 2.05
CA LEU A 85 5.27 3.97 0.84
C LEU A 85 5.78 2.57 1.17
N VAL A 86 6.84 2.45 1.98
CA VAL A 86 7.38 1.13 2.36
C VAL A 86 6.31 0.30 3.08
N ALA A 87 5.62 0.87 4.06
CA ALA A 87 4.55 0.18 4.78
C ALA A 87 3.38 -0.22 3.85
N LEU A 88 2.98 0.68 2.95
CA LEU A 88 1.86 0.48 2.05
C LEU A 88 2.15 -0.56 0.96
N TYR A 89 3.33 -0.50 0.33
CA TYR A 89 3.72 -1.51 -0.65
C TYR A 89 3.95 -2.88 0.00
N THR A 90 4.37 -2.92 1.27
CA THR A 90 4.43 -4.17 2.04
C THR A 90 3.03 -4.77 2.26
N MET A 91 2.03 -3.93 2.54
CA MET A 91 0.62 -4.35 2.56
C MET A 91 0.17 -4.84 1.18
N GLY A 92 0.60 -4.18 0.10
CA GLY A 92 0.38 -4.63 -1.27
C GLY A 92 0.94 -6.02 -1.57
N MET A 93 2.14 -6.31 -1.10
CA MET A 93 2.76 -7.64 -1.23
C MET A 93 1.93 -8.73 -0.54
N LEU A 94 1.37 -8.42 0.63
CA LEU A 94 0.46 -9.32 1.34
C LEU A 94 -0.80 -9.59 0.49
N PHE A 95 -1.44 -8.54 -0.03
CA PHE A 95 -2.61 -8.68 -0.89
C PHE A 95 -2.30 -9.43 -2.19
N ALA A 96 -1.14 -9.20 -2.80
CA ALA A 96 -0.71 -9.91 -4.00
C ALA A 96 -0.64 -11.43 -3.79
N SER A 97 -0.23 -11.86 -2.59
CA SER A 97 -0.20 -13.26 -2.21
C SER A 97 -1.61 -13.87 -2.14
N ILE A 98 -2.59 -13.10 -1.63
CA ILE A 98 -3.99 -13.54 -1.52
C ILE A 98 -4.65 -13.60 -2.89
N PHE A 99 -4.42 -12.59 -3.72
CA PHE A 99 -5.02 -12.44 -5.05
C PHE A 99 -4.56 -13.52 -6.03
N MET A 100 -3.36 -14.08 -5.84
CA MET A 100 -2.82 -15.17 -6.66
C MET A 100 -3.78 -16.37 -6.76
N LEU A 101 -4.51 -16.72 -5.69
CA LEU A 101 -5.46 -17.84 -5.69
C LEU A 101 -6.90 -17.42 -6.01
N TYR A 102 -7.33 -16.27 -5.50
CA TYR A 102 -8.73 -15.83 -5.57
C TYR A 102 -9.05 -14.90 -6.74
N GLY A 103 -8.07 -14.52 -7.57
CA GLY A 103 -8.17 -13.82 -8.85
C GLY A 103 -9.43 -12.99 -9.11
N ARG A 104 -10.48 -13.64 -9.65
CA ARG A 104 -11.74 -12.98 -10.04
C ARG A 104 -12.58 -12.53 -8.85
N GLU A 105 -12.63 -13.31 -7.77
CA GLU A 105 -13.29 -12.93 -6.51
C GLU A 105 -12.52 -11.82 -5.79
N ALA A 106 -11.20 -11.86 -5.89
CA ALA A 106 -10.32 -10.87 -5.28
C ALA A 106 -10.50 -9.47 -5.91
N TRP A 107 -10.72 -9.40 -7.23
CA TRP A 107 -11.02 -8.15 -7.93
C TRP A 107 -12.30 -7.46 -7.40
N ASN A 108 -13.40 -8.21 -7.27
CA ASN A 108 -14.65 -7.66 -6.75
C ASN A 108 -14.51 -7.27 -5.27
N THR A 109 -13.77 -8.06 -4.49
CA THR A 109 -13.49 -7.77 -3.08
C THR A 109 -12.65 -6.51 -2.91
N ALA A 110 -11.65 -6.28 -3.76
CA ALA A 110 -10.86 -5.05 -3.77
C ALA A 110 -11.72 -3.81 -4.04
N ASN A 111 -12.60 -3.87 -5.06
CA ASN A 111 -13.55 -2.78 -5.34
C ASN A 111 -14.44 -2.48 -4.12
N LEU A 112 -15.00 -3.53 -3.51
CA LEU A 112 -15.87 -3.38 -2.33
C LEU A 112 -15.13 -2.77 -1.13
N LEU A 113 -13.86 -3.11 -0.94
CA LEU A 113 -13.04 -2.61 0.17
C LEU A 113 -12.51 -1.20 -0.04
N GLN A 114 -12.50 -0.68 -1.27
CA GLN A 114 -11.92 0.61 -1.58
C GLN A 114 -12.62 1.78 -0.86
N GLU A 115 -13.95 1.85 -0.96
CA GLU A 115 -14.73 2.93 -0.33
C GLU A 115 -14.68 2.90 1.22
N PRO A 116 -14.87 1.74 1.89
CA PRO A 116 -14.68 1.65 3.33
C PRO A 116 -13.27 2.09 3.76
N VAL A 117 -12.23 1.71 3.02
CA VAL A 117 -10.86 2.12 3.34
C VAL A 117 -10.67 3.64 3.18
N TYR A 118 -11.26 4.27 2.17
CA TYR A 118 -11.20 5.73 2.04
C TYR A 118 -11.91 6.47 3.15
N PHE A 119 -13.05 5.94 3.59
CA PHE A 119 -13.76 6.45 4.76
C PHE A 119 -12.91 6.28 6.03
N LEU A 120 -12.39 5.07 6.28
CA LEU A 120 -11.59 4.70 7.45
C LEU A 120 -10.17 5.26 7.46
N SER A 121 -9.66 5.78 6.35
CA SER A 121 -8.32 6.37 6.26
C SER A 121 -8.29 7.89 6.40
N GLY A 122 -9.47 8.53 6.43
CA GLY A 122 -9.56 9.96 6.69
C GLY A 122 -9.16 10.78 5.48
N ALA A 123 -9.26 10.14 4.31
CA ALA A 123 -9.17 10.75 3.01
C ALA A 123 -10.39 11.66 2.79
N TYR A 124 -11.60 11.17 3.10
CA TYR A 124 -12.82 11.98 3.02
C TYR A 124 -13.00 12.90 4.24
N PHE A 125 -12.76 12.38 5.44
CA PHE A 125 -12.93 13.12 6.68
C PHE A 125 -11.58 13.37 7.35
N PRO A 126 -11.00 14.57 7.20
CA PRO A 126 -9.80 14.94 7.96
C PRO A 126 -10.17 14.97 9.44
N ARG A 127 -9.41 14.22 10.27
CA ARG A 127 -9.57 13.97 11.72
C ARG A 127 -10.27 12.66 12.11
N ILE A 128 -9.75 11.51 11.67
CA ILE A 128 -10.16 10.22 12.25
C ILE A 128 -9.90 10.17 13.75
N TYR A 129 -8.77 10.72 14.19
CA TYR A 129 -8.41 10.74 15.61
C TYR A 129 -9.18 11.80 16.41
N ALA A 130 -10.23 12.39 15.84
CA ALA A 130 -11.11 13.26 16.60
C ALA A 130 -11.88 12.47 17.66
N PRO A 131 -12.16 13.06 18.84
CA PRO A 131 -12.92 12.41 19.91
C PRO A 131 -14.36 12.05 19.50
N VAL A 132 -14.86 12.62 18.41
CA VAL A 132 -16.19 12.33 17.86
C VAL A 132 -16.25 10.95 17.18
N VAL A 133 -15.10 10.40 16.76
CA VAL A 133 -15.02 9.11 16.08
C VAL A 133 -14.89 7.99 17.11
N PRO A 134 -15.71 6.92 17.07
CA PRO A 134 -15.59 5.80 18.00
C PRO A 134 -14.20 5.16 17.98
N PHE A 135 -13.67 4.81 19.16
CA PHE A 135 -12.33 4.22 19.29
C PHE A 135 -12.12 2.98 18.41
N ALA A 136 -13.14 2.12 18.29
CA ALA A 136 -13.08 0.93 17.43
C ALA A 136 -12.80 1.28 15.95
N LEU A 137 -13.38 2.38 15.46
CA LEU A 137 -13.19 2.85 14.10
C LEU A 137 -11.79 3.46 13.91
N GLN A 138 -11.29 4.17 14.93
CA GLN A 138 -9.92 4.69 14.93
C GLN A 138 -8.89 3.55 14.93
N ALA A 139 -9.12 2.51 15.74
CA ALA A 139 -8.27 1.32 15.78
C ALA A 139 -8.28 0.59 14.43
N ALA A 140 -9.46 0.38 13.83
CA ALA A 140 -9.57 -0.23 12.50
C ALA A 140 -8.85 0.60 11.41
N GLY A 141 -9.02 1.92 11.43
CA GLY A 141 -8.33 2.82 10.52
C GLY A 141 -6.81 2.79 10.69
N SER A 142 -6.31 2.68 11.92
CA SER A 142 -4.87 2.64 12.22
C SER A 142 -4.16 1.38 11.72
N LEU A 143 -4.89 0.30 11.42
CA LEU A 143 -4.33 -0.89 10.76
C LEU A 143 -3.88 -0.62 9.33
N ILE A 144 -4.44 0.40 8.69
CA ILE A 144 -4.13 0.78 7.32
C ILE A 144 -3.00 1.82 7.35
N PRO A 145 -1.80 1.53 6.80
CA PRO A 145 -0.67 2.45 6.83
C PRO A 145 -0.96 3.81 6.17
N MET A 146 -1.86 3.83 5.17
CA MET A 146 -2.31 5.07 4.53
C MET A 146 -2.93 6.05 5.54
N THR A 147 -3.68 5.57 6.54
CA THR A 147 -4.32 6.41 7.55
C THR A 147 -3.29 7.14 8.39
N ILE A 148 -2.29 6.41 8.89
CA ILE A 148 -1.21 6.95 9.71
C ILE A 148 -0.38 7.94 8.87
N GLY A 149 -0.07 7.57 7.62
CA GLY A 149 0.69 8.40 6.71
C GLY A 149 0.02 9.71 6.31
N LEU A 150 -1.27 9.65 5.99
CA LEU A 150 -2.05 10.81 5.60
C LEU A 150 -2.17 11.81 6.75
N ASP A 151 -2.41 11.31 7.98
CA ASP A 151 -2.47 12.18 9.16
C ASP A 151 -1.12 12.85 9.46
N ALA A 152 -0.03 12.08 9.41
CA ALA A 152 1.32 12.58 9.62
C ALA A 152 1.72 13.66 8.59
N ILE A 153 1.48 13.42 7.31
CA ILE A 153 1.78 14.38 6.24
C ILE A 153 0.92 15.64 6.39
N ARG A 154 -0.35 15.51 6.80
CA ARG A 154 -1.23 16.65 7.02
C ARG A 154 -0.71 17.56 8.14
N ARG A 155 -0.27 16.99 9.26
CA ARG A 155 0.33 17.74 10.39
C ARG A 155 1.61 18.47 9.98
N LEU A 156 2.49 17.81 9.22
CA LEU A 156 3.76 18.42 8.80
C LEU A 156 3.61 19.46 7.68
N ALA A 157 2.81 19.17 6.65
CA ALA A 157 2.74 19.99 5.44
C ALA A 157 1.68 21.09 5.47
N ILE A 158 0.62 20.94 6.28
CA ILE A 158 -0.49 21.91 6.38
C ILE A 158 -0.44 22.66 7.71
N ASN A 159 -0.30 21.96 8.84
CA ASN A 159 -0.28 22.60 10.15
C ASN A 159 1.09 23.17 10.54
N GLY A 160 2.16 22.85 9.78
CA GLY A 160 3.52 23.28 10.08
C GLY A 160 4.09 22.70 11.39
N GLU A 161 3.58 21.56 11.85
CA GLU A 161 4.06 20.90 13.07
C GLU A 161 5.49 20.36 12.87
N SER A 162 6.26 20.27 13.96
CA SER A 162 7.60 19.68 13.93
C SER A 162 7.56 18.15 13.91
N ILE A 163 8.66 17.50 13.50
CA ILE A 163 8.77 16.04 13.53
C ILE A 163 8.56 15.44 14.93
N ALA A 164 8.85 16.21 15.98
CA ALA A 164 8.62 15.82 17.36
C ALA A 164 7.13 15.68 17.71
N ALA A 165 6.20 16.20 16.90
CA ALA A 165 4.77 15.97 17.07
C ALA A 165 4.29 14.66 16.40
N VAL A 166 5.08 14.13 15.47
CA VAL A 166 4.71 13.04 14.55
C VAL A 166 5.50 11.75 14.81
N TRP A 167 6.35 11.74 15.84
CA TRP A 167 7.08 10.53 16.27
C TRP A 167 6.19 9.29 16.50
N PRO A 168 4.95 9.37 17.02
CA PRO A 168 4.11 8.19 17.21
C PRO A 168 3.71 7.58 15.87
N HIS A 169 3.45 8.42 14.86
CA HIS A 169 3.12 7.98 13.51
C HIS A 169 4.31 7.30 12.85
N ILE A 170 5.52 7.83 13.04
CA ILE A 170 6.75 7.21 12.53
C ILE A 170 6.93 5.81 13.12
N LEU A 171 6.79 5.68 14.45
CA LEU A 171 6.86 4.37 15.11
C LEU A 171 5.77 3.42 14.64
N ALA A 172 4.53 3.90 14.49
CA ALA A 172 3.43 3.09 13.99
C ALA A 172 3.69 2.59 12.56
N LEU A 173 4.25 3.42 11.67
CA LEU A 173 4.60 3.02 10.30
C LEU A 173 5.73 1.99 10.27
N ILE A 174 6.74 2.15 11.12
CA ILE A 174 7.82 1.17 11.27
C ILE A 174 7.25 -0.14 11.80
N ALA A 175 6.41 -0.10 12.84
CA ALA A 175 5.76 -1.29 13.39
C ALA A 175 4.88 -1.99 12.35
N CYS A 176 4.06 -1.25 11.60
CA CYS A 176 3.29 -1.79 10.48
C CYS A 176 4.18 -2.49 9.46
N THR A 177 5.31 -1.89 9.08
CA THR A 177 6.24 -2.49 8.12
C THR A 177 6.85 -3.78 8.67
N LEU A 178 7.33 -3.76 9.92
CA LEU A 178 7.94 -4.92 10.58
C LEU A 178 6.96 -6.08 10.80
N ILE A 179 5.66 -5.79 10.93
CA ILE A 179 4.61 -6.80 11.08
C ILE A 179 4.15 -7.32 9.70
N LEU A 180 3.88 -6.42 8.75
CA LEU A 180 3.33 -6.77 7.45
C LEU A 180 4.35 -7.51 6.57
N PHE A 181 5.64 -7.18 6.66
CA PHE A 181 6.68 -7.82 5.84
C PHE A 181 6.81 -9.33 6.09
N PRO A 182 6.98 -9.82 7.33
CA PRO A 182 6.99 -11.26 7.60
C PRO A 182 5.63 -11.90 7.34
N LEU A 183 4.52 -11.19 7.54
CA LEU A 183 3.18 -11.68 7.21
C LEU A 183 3.03 -11.92 5.70
N ALA A 184 3.47 -10.97 4.87
CA ALA A 184 3.49 -11.08 3.41
C ALA A 184 4.35 -12.26 2.95
N ARG A 185 5.55 -12.43 3.53
CA ARG A 185 6.41 -13.58 3.24
C ARG A 185 5.74 -14.92 3.60
N ARG A 186 5.09 -15.01 4.76
CA ARG A 186 4.37 -16.21 5.19
C ARG A 186 3.16 -16.50 4.30
N ALA A 187 2.38 -15.47 3.97
CA ALA A 187 1.25 -15.59 3.07
C ALA A 187 1.69 -16.09 1.70
N LEU A 188 2.75 -15.53 1.11
CA LEU A 188 3.28 -15.96 -0.18
C LEU A 188 3.68 -17.44 -0.17
N ASN A 189 4.44 -17.87 0.85
CA ASN A 189 4.86 -19.27 0.99
C ASN A 189 3.67 -20.22 1.18
N TYR A 190 2.68 -19.81 1.98
CA TYR A 190 1.47 -20.60 2.22
C TYR A 190 0.66 -20.76 0.93
N MET A 191 0.41 -19.66 0.23
CA MET A 191 -0.37 -19.64 -1.01
C MET A 191 0.32 -20.41 -2.14
N GLU A 192 1.66 -20.39 -2.19
CA GLU A 192 2.43 -21.25 -3.08
C GLU A 192 2.21 -22.74 -2.77
N SER A 193 2.34 -23.13 -1.50
CA SER A 193 2.16 -24.53 -1.08
C SER A 193 0.74 -25.03 -1.37
N LEU A 194 -0.26 -24.16 -1.20
CA LEU A 194 -1.66 -24.45 -1.47
C LEU A 194 -1.90 -24.56 -2.98
N GLY A 195 -1.37 -23.62 -3.77
CA GLY A 195 -1.46 -23.65 -5.23
C GLY A 195 -0.84 -24.92 -5.83
N LYS A 196 0.28 -25.40 -5.27
CA LYS A 196 0.92 -26.67 -5.68
C LYS A 196 0.06 -27.88 -5.35
N LYS A 197 -0.58 -27.90 -4.17
CA LYS A 197 -1.45 -29.01 -3.73
C LYS A 197 -2.75 -29.09 -4.52
N GLU A 198 -3.35 -27.93 -4.83
CA GLU A 198 -4.65 -27.88 -5.51
C GLU A 198 -4.54 -27.91 -7.04
N GLY A 199 -3.32 -27.87 -7.61
CA GLY A 199 -3.10 -27.81 -9.06
C GLY A 199 -3.72 -26.56 -9.71
N ARG A 200 -3.86 -25.46 -8.95
CA ARG A 200 -4.48 -24.20 -9.38
C ARG A 200 -3.47 -23.15 -9.89
N LEU A 201 -2.19 -23.54 -9.95
CA LEU A 201 -1.11 -22.67 -10.44
C LEU A 201 -1.03 -22.66 -11.97
N THR A 202 -1.49 -23.73 -12.62
CA THR A 202 -1.54 -23.83 -14.08
C THR A 202 -2.96 -23.58 -14.56
N LEU A 203 -3.09 -22.88 -15.69
CA LEU A 203 -4.37 -22.74 -16.38
C LEU A 203 -4.66 -24.07 -17.07
N ARG A 204 -5.72 -24.78 -16.66
CA ARG A 204 -6.14 -26.08 -17.23
C ARG A 204 -6.46 -26.08 -18.75
N TRP A 205 -6.38 -24.93 -19.41
CA TRP A 205 -6.74 -24.73 -20.81
C TRP A 205 -5.57 -24.30 -21.69
N GLN A 206 -4.34 -24.51 -21.22
CA GLN A 206 -3.12 -24.56 -22.02
C GLN A 206 -2.52 -25.95 -21.91
#